data_AF-A0A7J2JZD8-F1
#
_entry.id   AF-A0A7J2JZD8-F1
#
_cell.length_a   1.000
_cell.length_b   1.000
_cell.length_c   1.000
_cell.angle_alpha   90.00
_cell.angle_beta   90.00
_cell.angle_gamma   90.00
#
_symmetry.space_group_name_H-M   'P 1'
#
loop_
_entity.id
_entity.type
_entity.pdbx_description
1 polymer ?
#
loop_
_entity_poly.entity_id
_entity_poly.type
_entity_poly.pdbx_seq_one_letter_code
_entity_poly.pdbx_strand_id
1 'polypeptide(L)'
;MGWRTWRRVAEILLKAVRENDRDVVVLVGGTDWCSDLRWARRAPLEGPDVAYAVHVYPRHRPSSWPGRWGFLCSRSPVLITEWGFKEDASIWSWHLRGAVESFGRPLMDYARGRVAGWVAWIFHPRWEPNMLSNWRYELTPFGSFVKAVMEEAAGCRGEGL
;
A
#
# COMPACT_ATOMS: atom_id res chain seq x y z
N MET A 1 -10.84 15.80 -9.46
CA MET A 1 -12.08 15.19 -8.95
C MET A 1 -12.10 15.27 -7.42
N GLY A 2 -13.18 15.72 -6.79
CA GLY A 2 -13.29 15.77 -5.33
C GLY A 2 -13.69 14.41 -4.72
N TRP A 3 -13.44 14.21 -3.42
CA TRP A 3 -13.67 12.91 -2.76
C TRP A 3 -15.15 12.46 -2.79
N ARG A 4 -16.11 13.39 -2.79
CA ARG A 4 -17.54 13.06 -2.87
C ARG A 4 -17.89 12.44 -4.23
N THR A 5 -17.33 13.00 -5.31
CA THR A 5 -17.48 12.46 -6.66
C THR A 5 -16.80 11.09 -6.75
N TRP A 6 -15.60 10.97 -6.20
CA TRP A 6 -14.90 9.67 -6.13
C TRP A 6 -15.75 8.60 -5.44
N ARG A 7 -16.27 8.89 -4.23
CA ARG A 7 -17.09 7.94 -3.46
C ARG A 7 -18.31 7.46 -4.24
N ARG A 8 -19.00 8.36 -4.97
CA ARG A 8 -20.14 7.99 -5.81
C ARG A 8 -19.72 7.06 -6.95
N VAL A 9 -18.61 7.35 -7.62
CA VAL A 9 -18.08 6.49 -8.68
C VAL A 9 -17.69 5.12 -8.12
N ALA A 10 -16.99 5.08 -6.99
CA ALA A 10 -16.60 3.84 -6.33
C ALA A 10 -17.80 2.98 -5.92
N GLU A 11 -18.89 3.59 -5.44
CA GLU A 11 -20.14 2.88 -5.12
C GLU A 11 -20.82 2.30 -6.36
N ILE A 12 -20.83 3.03 -7.48
CA ILE A 12 -21.36 2.52 -8.76
C ILE A 12 -20.55 1.31 -9.24
N LEU A 13 -19.21 1.40 -9.18
CA LEU A 13 -18.33 0.30 -9.55
C LEU A 13 -18.49 -0.91 -8.63
N LEU A 14 -18.58 -0.69 -7.32
CA LEU A 14 -18.83 -1.75 -6.35
C LEU A 14 -20.15 -2.47 -6.65
N LYS A 15 -21.22 -1.71 -6.93
CA LYS A 15 -22.52 -2.29 -7.29
C LYS A 15 -22.41 -3.14 -8.56
N ALA A 16 -21.73 -2.64 -9.60
CA ALA A 16 -21.54 -3.38 -10.84
C ALA A 16 -20.77 -4.69 -10.62
N VAL A 17 -19.73 -4.69 -9.77
CA VAL A 17 -19.04 -5.94 -9.38
C VAL A 17 -20.00 -6.88 -8.67
N ARG A 18 -20.76 -6.39 -7.68
CA ARG A 18 -21.69 -7.20 -6.87
C ARG A 18 -22.88 -7.78 -7.65
N GLU A 19 -23.25 -7.16 -8.77
CA GLU A 19 -24.24 -7.70 -9.70
C GLU A 19 -23.72 -8.95 -10.45
N ASN A 20 -22.40 -9.10 -10.58
CA ASN A 20 -21.76 -10.20 -11.31
C ASN A 20 -21.11 -11.23 -10.37
N ASP A 21 -20.55 -10.78 -9.24
CA ASP A 21 -19.88 -11.61 -8.25
C ASP A 21 -20.06 -10.99 -6.84
N ARG A 22 -20.81 -11.71 -6.00
CA ARG A 22 -21.13 -11.26 -4.64
C ARG A 22 -20.03 -11.57 -3.63
N ASP A 23 -19.17 -12.52 -3.92
CA ASP A 23 -18.24 -13.11 -2.96
C ASP A 23 -16.81 -12.57 -3.14
N VAL A 24 -16.51 -11.91 -4.27
CA VAL A 24 -15.19 -11.32 -4.52
C VAL A 24 -14.89 -10.16 -3.56
N VAL A 25 -13.67 -10.10 -3.00
CA VAL A 25 -13.23 -8.93 -2.23
C VAL A 25 -12.95 -7.75 -3.17
N VAL A 26 -13.56 -6.59 -2.89
CA VAL A 26 -13.34 -5.37 -3.67
C VAL A 26 -12.39 -4.43 -2.92
N LEU A 27 -11.30 -4.04 -3.58
CA LEU A 27 -10.35 -3.05 -3.07
C LEU A 27 -10.70 -1.65 -3.57
N VAL A 28 -10.95 -0.74 -2.64
CA VAL A 28 -11.37 0.63 -2.95
C VAL A 28 -10.23 1.59 -2.62
N GLY A 29 -9.72 2.25 -3.67
CA GLY A 29 -8.60 3.19 -3.54
C GLY A 29 -8.98 4.52 -2.89
N GLY A 30 -7.96 5.19 -2.33
CA GLY A 30 -8.05 6.56 -1.86
C GLY A 30 -7.97 7.61 -2.97
N THR A 31 -7.92 8.88 -2.54
CA THR A 31 -7.56 10.01 -3.41
C THR A 31 -6.06 10.32 -3.30
N ASP A 32 -5.55 11.33 -4.03
CA ASP A 32 -4.13 11.74 -3.98
C ASP A 32 -3.21 10.56 -4.31
N TRP A 33 -3.38 9.99 -5.52
CA TRP A 33 -2.69 8.75 -5.95
C TRP A 33 -2.83 7.62 -4.94
N CYS A 34 -4.05 7.40 -4.45
CA CYS A 34 -4.38 6.38 -3.45
C CYS A 34 -3.69 6.58 -2.09
N SER A 35 -3.09 7.73 -1.78
CA SER A 35 -2.41 7.96 -0.48
C SER A 35 -3.35 8.49 0.64
N ASP A 36 -4.58 8.87 0.30
CA ASP A 36 -5.51 9.52 1.24
C ASP A 36 -6.87 8.84 1.32
N LEU A 37 -7.16 8.26 2.49
CA LEU A 37 -8.43 7.61 2.83
C LEU A 37 -9.28 8.45 3.80
N ARG A 38 -8.94 9.71 4.08
CA ARG A 38 -9.70 10.57 5.03
C ARG A 38 -11.18 10.69 4.71
N TRP A 39 -11.55 10.54 3.45
CA TRP A 39 -12.95 10.54 3.02
C TRP A 39 -13.74 9.37 3.62
N ALA A 40 -13.12 8.19 3.76
CA ALA A 40 -13.73 7.00 4.36
C ALA A 40 -13.99 7.16 5.86
N ARG A 41 -13.38 8.15 6.52
CA ARG A 41 -13.75 8.52 7.90
C ARG A 41 -15.18 9.05 8.00
N ARG A 42 -15.68 9.67 6.93
CA ARG A 42 -16.98 10.35 6.89
C ARG A 42 -18.04 9.54 6.16
N ALA A 43 -17.64 8.86 5.10
CA ALA A 43 -18.55 8.11 4.24
C ALA A 43 -17.81 6.88 3.70
N PRO A 44 -17.54 5.87 4.55
CA PRO A 44 -17.03 4.60 4.06
C PRO A 44 -18.04 3.99 3.08
N LEU A 45 -17.58 3.14 2.16
CA LEU A 45 -18.49 2.30 1.40
C LEU A 45 -19.04 1.20 2.30
N GLU A 46 -20.34 0.94 2.16
CA GLU A 46 -21.07 -0.08 2.92
C GLU A 46 -21.12 -1.38 2.11
N GLY A 47 -21.15 -2.51 2.82
CA GLY A 47 -21.26 -3.84 2.24
C GLY A 47 -20.18 -4.80 2.73
N PRO A 48 -20.45 -6.12 2.68
CA PRO A 48 -19.45 -7.14 2.99
C PRO A 48 -18.34 -7.14 1.93
N ASP A 49 -17.19 -7.70 2.33
CA ASP A 49 -16.05 -7.97 1.44
C ASP A 49 -15.52 -6.73 0.71
N VAL A 50 -15.55 -5.57 1.39
CA VAL A 50 -14.89 -4.33 0.96
C VAL A 50 -13.66 -4.08 1.82
N ALA A 51 -12.52 -3.91 1.16
CA ALA A 51 -11.28 -3.47 1.77
C ALA A 51 -10.76 -2.20 1.07
N TYR A 52 -9.86 -1.49 1.73
CA TYR A 52 -9.34 -0.22 1.21
C TYR A 52 -7.90 -0.36 0.76
N ALA A 53 -7.59 0.19 -0.41
CA ALA A 53 -6.23 0.27 -0.91
C ALA A 53 -5.58 1.60 -0.52
N VAL A 54 -4.29 1.56 -0.19
CA VAL A 54 -3.47 2.75 0.00
C VAL A 54 -2.10 2.59 -0.67
N HIS A 55 -1.59 3.66 -1.29
CA HIS A 55 -0.22 3.69 -1.81
C HIS A 55 0.63 4.56 -0.88
N VAL A 56 1.75 4.00 -0.41
CA VAL A 56 2.60 4.66 0.57
C VAL A 56 4.00 4.81 -0.01
N TYR A 57 4.38 6.06 -0.29
CA TYR A 57 5.70 6.43 -0.81
C TYR A 57 6.34 7.52 0.07
N PRO A 58 7.69 7.67 0.05
CA PRO A 58 8.43 8.59 0.93
C PRO A 58 7.97 10.05 0.92
N ARG A 59 7.37 10.52 -0.18
CA ARG A 59 6.71 11.85 -0.25
C ARG A 59 5.77 12.11 0.93
N HIS A 60 5.08 11.08 1.43
CA HIS A 60 4.17 11.19 2.56
C HIS A 60 4.88 10.73 3.84
N ARG A 61 5.33 11.69 4.65
CA ARG A 61 6.09 11.44 5.88
C ARG A 61 5.35 10.51 6.86
N PRO A 62 6.07 9.70 7.66
CA PRO A 62 5.46 8.80 8.65
C PRO A 62 4.42 9.44 9.57
N SER A 63 4.68 10.67 10.02
CA SER A 63 3.76 11.43 10.89
C SER A 63 2.39 11.71 10.26
N SER A 64 2.26 11.60 8.94
CA SER A 64 0.99 11.81 8.23
C SER A 64 0.12 10.55 8.12
N TRP A 65 0.72 9.35 8.24
CA TRP A 65 0.02 8.09 8.01
C TRP A 65 -1.18 7.87 8.93
N PRO A 66 -1.10 8.12 10.27
CA PRO A 66 -2.24 7.93 11.16
C PRO A 66 -3.47 8.74 10.74
N GLY A 67 -3.27 9.98 10.32
CA GLY A 67 -4.35 10.87 9.91
C GLY A 67 -4.87 10.62 8.49
N ARG A 68 -4.04 10.08 7.59
CA ARG A 68 -4.40 9.87 6.18
C ARG A 68 -5.11 8.54 5.94
N TRP A 69 -4.63 7.46 6.55
CA TRP A 69 -5.13 6.11 6.28
C TRP A 69 -5.07 5.20 7.51
N GLY A 70 -4.09 5.38 8.40
CA GLY A 70 -3.86 4.50 9.54
C GLY A 70 -5.02 4.46 10.54
N PHE A 71 -5.85 5.50 10.61
CA PHE A 71 -7.07 5.50 11.43
C PHE A 71 -8.11 4.46 10.98
N LEU A 72 -8.10 4.06 9.71
CA LEU A 72 -9.12 3.17 9.14
C LEU A 72 -8.82 1.69 9.45
N CYS A 73 -7.55 1.37 9.67
CA CYS A 73 -7.07 0.01 9.89
C CYS A 73 -7.70 -0.71 11.10
N SER A 74 -8.22 0.02 12.09
CA SER A 74 -8.93 -0.57 13.23
C SER A 74 -10.40 -0.89 12.95
N ARG A 75 -10.92 -0.53 11.77
CA ARG A 75 -12.34 -0.65 11.41
C ARG A 75 -12.58 -1.39 10.10
N SER A 76 -11.59 -1.39 9.20
CA SER A 76 -11.70 -2.03 7.90
C SER A 76 -10.34 -2.58 7.48
N PRO A 77 -10.29 -3.69 6.72
CA PRO A 77 -9.05 -4.18 6.14
C PRO A 77 -8.48 -3.11 5.21
N VAL A 78 -7.22 -2.74 5.45
CA VAL A 78 -6.46 -1.84 4.58
C VAL A 78 -5.31 -2.63 3.99
N LEU A 79 -5.17 -2.60 2.67
CA LEU A 79 -4.06 -3.21 1.94
C LEU A 79 -3.17 -2.10 1.38
N ILE A 80 -1.87 -2.14 1.70
CA ILE A 80 -0.90 -1.26 1.04
C ILE A 80 -0.60 -1.86 -0.34
N THR A 81 -1.32 -1.44 -1.38
CA THR A 81 -1.21 -2.05 -2.72
C THR A 81 0.04 -1.61 -3.48
N GLU A 82 0.67 -0.52 -3.05
CA GLU A 82 1.98 -0.11 -3.52
C GLU A 82 2.78 0.56 -2.41
N TRP A 83 4.04 0.19 -2.29
CA TRP A 83 5.05 0.95 -1.56
C TRP A 83 6.45 0.64 -2.09
N GLY A 84 7.37 1.57 -1.87
CA GLY A 84 8.78 1.36 -2.17
C GLY A 84 9.60 2.63 -2.02
N PHE A 85 10.91 2.50 -2.13
CA PHE A 85 11.84 3.62 -2.03
C PHE A 85 13.05 3.43 -2.94
N LYS A 86 13.69 4.56 -3.28
CA LYS A 86 14.94 4.61 -4.04
C LYS A 86 15.89 5.61 -3.39
N GLU A 87 17.08 5.17 -3.04
CA GLU A 87 18.07 6.01 -2.33
C GLU A 87 18.66 7.08 -3.26
N ASP A 88 19.00 6.67 -4.48
CA ASP A 88 19.55 7.48 -5.57
C ASP A 88 18.47 8.05 -6.51
N ALA A 89 17.26 8.30 -5.99
CA ALA A 89 16.18 8.89 -6.77
C ALA A 89 16.65 10.19 -7.47
N SER A 90 16.19 10.43 -8.70
CA SER A 90 16.52 11.66 -9.42
C SER A 90 15.65 12.84 -8.93
N ILE A 91 15.87 14.04 -9.46
CA ILE A 91 14.96 15.17 -9.23
C ILE A 91 13.56 14.90 -9.79
N TRP A 92 13.44 14.04 -10.81
CA TRP A 92 12.16 13.69 -11.44
C TRP A 92 11.40 12.59 -10.67
N SER A 93 12.11 11.74 -9.92
CA SER A 93 11.55 10.70 -9.05
C SER A 93 11.68 11.02 -7.56
N TRP A 94 11.79 12.30 -7.20
CA TRP A 94 12.02 12.77 -5.82
C TRP A 94 11.02 12.21 -4.78
N HIS A 95 9.79 11.90 -5.21
CA HIS A 95 8.74 11.35 -4.35
C HIS A 95 9.01 9.92 -3.87
N LEU A 96 9.93 9.21 -4.54
CA LEU A 96 10.45 7.89 -4.17
C LEU A 96 11.71 7.96 -3.29
N ARG A 97 12.26 9.16 -3.06
CA ARG A 97 13.52 9.32 -2.32
C ARG A 97 13.36 8.87 -0.88
N GLY A 98 13.98 7.76 -0.54
CA GLY A 98 13.98 7.16 0.79
C GLY A 98 15.02 6.04 0.88
N ALA A 99 15.21 5.51 2.07
CA ALA A 99 16.12 4.41 2.37
C ALA A 99 15.45 3.43 3.34
N VAL A 100 16.14 2.34 3.65
CA VAL A 100 15.69 1.36 4.66
C VAL A 100 15.33 2.07 5.97
N GLU A 101 16.25 2.84 6.54
CA GLU A 101 16.06 3.42 7.88
C GLU A 101 15.18 4.68 7.88
N SER A 102 15.12 5.42 6.77
CA SER A 102 14.31 6.65 6.69
C SER A 102 12.86 6.41 6.27
N PHE A 103 12.56 5.26 5.65
CA PHE A 103 11.22 4.95 5.16
C PHE A 103 10.83 3.47 5.28
N GLY A 104 11.67 2.55 4.80
CA GLY A 104 11.33 1.13 4.72
C GLY A 104 10.96 0.51 6.07
N ARG A 105 11.88 0.57 7.03
CA ARG A 105 11.69 0.07 8.40
C ARG A 105 10.56 0.82 9.12
N PRO A 106 10.50 2.16 9.15
CA PRO A 106 9.36 2.89 9.71
C PRO A 106 7.99 2.45 9.15
N LEU A 107 7.89 2.22 7.84
CA LEU A 107 6.64 1.78 7.22
C LEU A 107 6.27 0.36 7.64
N MET A 108 7.22 -0.58 7.59
CA MET A 108 6.97 -1.97 7.97
C MET A 108 6.61 -2.09 9.45
N ASP A 109 7.26 -1.32 10.33
CA ASP A 109 6.93 -1.28 11.75
C ASP A 109 5.53 -0.70 12.00
N TYR A 110 5.17 0.38 11.29
CA TYR A 110 3.84 0.99 11.41
C TYR A 110 2.72 0.09 10.85
N ALA A 111 3.02 -0.68 9.80
CA ALA A 111 2.09 -1.58 9.15
C ALA A 111 1.88 -2.90 9.92
N ARG A 112 2.89 -3.35 10.69
CA ARG A 112 2.88 -4.62 11.42
C ARG A 112 1.67 -4.73 12.35
N GLY A 113 0.85 -5.77 12.16
CA GLY A 113 -0.37 -6.00 12.93
C GLY A 113 -1.49 -4.97 12.71
N ARG A 114 -1.29 -4.00 11.81
CA ARG A 114 -2.24 -2.92 11.52
C ARG A 114 -2.94 -3.10 10.18
N VAL A 115 -2.19 -3.45 9.13
CA VAL A 115 -2.75 -3.61 7.78
C VAL A 115 -3.07 -5.08 7.48
N ALA A 116 -3.97 -5.32 6.54
CA ALA A 116 -4.30 -6.66 6.05
C ALA A 116 -3.15 -7.29 5.26
N GLY A 117 -2.27 -6.46 4.70
CA GLY A 117 -1.09 -6.88 3.97
C GLY A 117 -0.49 -5.72 3.18
N TRP A 118 0.51 -6.03 2.39
CA TRP A 118 1.17 -5.08 1.52
C TRP A 118 1.70 -5.75 0.25
N VAL A 119 1.90 -4.96 -0.79
CA VAL A 119 2.51 -5.36 -2.07
C VAL A 119 3.59 -4.34 -2.40
N ALA A 120 4.85 -4.79 -2.45
CA ALA A 120 5.98 -3.95 -2.81
C ALA A 120 5.99 -3.68 -4.32
N TRP A 121 6.21 -2.41 -4.69
CA TRP A 121 6.33 -1.96 -6.07
C TRP A 121 7.79 -1.62 -6.36
N ILE A 122 8.52 -2.28 -7.26
CA ILE A 122 8.08 -3.29 -8.24
C ILE A 122 9.16 -4.34 -8.54
N PHE A 123 8.73 -5.57 -8.85
CA PHE A 123 9.59 -6.68 -9.28
C PHE A 123 9.96 -6.55 -10.77
N HIS A 124 10.70 -5.51 -11.11
CA HIS A 124 11.10 -5.21 -12.49
C HIS A 124 12.46 -4.49 -12.48
N PRO A 125 13.35 -4.71 -13.47
CA PRO A 125 14.68 -4.10 -13.46
C PRO A 125 14.75 -2.65 -13.92
N ARG A 126 13.67 -2.10 -14.51
CA ARG A 126 13.68 -0.72 -15.05
C ARG A 126 12.64 0.22 -14.45
N TRP A 127 11.56 -0.30 -13.87
CA TRP A 127 10.50 0.56 -13.34
C TRP A 127 10.84 0.91 -11.90
N GLU A 128 10.75 2.18 -11.55
CA GLU A 128 11.16 2.65 -10.23
C GLU A 128 10.02 2.59 -9.20
N PRO A 129 10.34 2.31 -7.92
CA PRO A 129 11.63 1.89 -7.39
C PRO A 129 11.86 0.39 -7.63
N ASN A 130 12.84 0.07 -8.48
CA ASN A 130 13.09 -1.29 -8.93
C ASN A 130 13.60 -2.16 -7.78
N MET A 131 13.01 -3.33 -7.57
CA MET A 131 13.57 -4.36 -6.67
C MET A 131 14.72 -5.14 -7.32
N LEU A 132 14.76 -5.19 -8.65
CA LEU A 132 15.77 -5.89 -9.43
C LEU A 132 16.73 -4.90 -10.10
N SER A 133 18.00 -5.25 -10.21
CA SER A 133 19.00 -4.53 -11.00
C SER A 133 19.01 -5.01 -12.45
N ASN A 134 18.63 -6.27 -12.70
CA ASN A 134 18.60 -6.89 -14.02
C ASN A 134 17.72 -8.17 -14.03
N TRP A 135 17.59 -8.81 -15.19
CA TRP A 135 16.85 -10.07 -15.35
C TRP A 135 17.60 -11.33 -14.87
N ARG A 136 18.77 -11.18 -14.24
CA ARG A 136 19.44 -12.24 -13.48
C ARG A 136 19.00 -12.24 -12.00
N TYR A 137 17.98 -11.44 -11.67
CA TYR A 137 17.38 -11.31 -10.34
C TYR A 137 18.34 -10.79 -9.26
N GLU A 138 19.39 -10.07 -9.65
CA GLU A 138 20.20 -9.30 -8.70
C GLU A 138 19.33 -8.24 -8.04
N LEU A 139 19.37 -8.16 -6.70
CA LEU A 139 18.51 -7.28 -5.93
C LEU A 139 19.13 -5.88 -5.76
N THR A 140 18.29 -4.85 -5.78
CA THR A 140 18.64 -3.52 -5.29
C THR A 140 18.63 -3.49 -3.75
N PRO A 141 19.07 -2.40 -3.10
CA PRO A 141 18.88 -2.24 -1.64
C PRO A 141 17.41 -2.37 -1.22
N PHE A 142 16.49 -1.80 -2.00
CA PHE A 142 15.06 -1.94 -1.75
C PHE A 142 14.58 -3.40 -1.95
N GLY A 143 14.97 -4.06 -3.03
CA GLY A 143 14.62 -5.47 -3.26
C GLY A 143 15.16 -6.41 -2.16
N SER A 144 16.38 -6.14 -1.68
CA SER A 144 17.01 -6.89 -0.59
C SER A 144 16.24 -6.70 0.72
N PHE A 145 15.81 -5.47 1.01
CA PHE A 145 14.97 -5.17 2.17
C PHE A 145 13.60 -5.88 2.09
N VAL A 146 12.91 -5.81 0.94
CA VAL A 146 11.62 -6.48 0.75
C VAL A 146 11.74 -7.99 0.97
N LYS A 147 12.78 -8.61 0.38
CA LYS A 147 13.05 -10.04 0.57
C LYS A 147 13.20 -10.39 2.06
N ALA A 148 14.01 -9.64 2.79
CA ALA A 148 14.23 -9.88 4.23
C ALA A 148 12.93 -9.78 5.04
N VAL A 149 12.08 -8.78 4.75
CA VAL A 149 10.79 -8.62 5.45
C VAL A 149 9.83 -9.77 5.11
N MET A 150 9.82 -10.26 3.87
CA MET A 150 9.00 -11.43 3.49
C MET A 150 9.46 -12.70 4.19
N GLU A 151 10.78 -12.92 4.29
CA GLU A 151 11.36 -14.07 4.98
C GLU A 151 11.05 -14.03 6.48
N GLU A 152 11.15 -12.87 7.14
CA GLU A 152 10.75 -12.68 8.54
C GLU A 152 9.26 -13.02 8.73
N ALA A 153 8.39 -12.48 7.86
CA ALA A 153 6.95 -12.72 7.93
C ALA A 153 6.53 -14.16 7.61
N ALA A 154 7.36 -14.91 6.87
CA ALA A 154 7.16 -16.34 6.64
C ALA A 154 7.62 -17.18 7.84
N GLY A 155 8.76 -16.83 8.43
CA GLY A 155 9.29 -17.47 9.64
C GLY A 155 8.31 -17.38 10.82
N CYS A 156 7.69 -16.22 11.06
CA CYS A 156 6.69 -16.06 12.11
C CYS A 156 5.42 -16.91 11.91
N ARG A 157 5.14 -17.42 10.70
CA ARG A 157 3.99 -18.32 10.46
C ARG A 157 4.34 -19.79 10.69
N GLY A 158 5.62 -20.14 10.74
CA GLY A 158 6.10 -21.51 10.95
C GLY A 158 6.11 -21.96 12.41
N GLU A 159 6.04 -21.02 13.38
CA GLU A 159 6.04 -21.33 14.82
C GLU A 159 4.62 -21.49 15.42
N GLY A 160 3.58 -21.42 14.58
CA GLY A 160 2.17 -21.46 15.00
C GLY A 160 1.35 -22.61 14.43
N LEU A 161 1.99 -23.68 13.92
CA LEU A 161 1.35 -24.92 13.46
C LEU A 161 1.90 -26.13 14.21
#